data_AF-A0A945ZTV3-F1
#
_entry.id   AF-A0A945ZTV3-F1
#
_cell.length_a   1.000
_cell.length_b   1.000
_cell.length_c   1.000
_cell.angle_alpha   90.00
_cell.angle_beta   90.00
_cell.angle_gamma   90.00
#
_symmetry.space_group_name_H-M   'P 1'
#
loop_
_entity.id
_entity.type
_entity.pdbx_description
1 polymer ?
#
loop_
_entity_poly.entity_id
_entity_poly.type
_entity_poly.pdbx_seq_one_letter_code
_entity_poly.pdbx_strand_id
1 'polypeptide(L)' 'MKNTREISLGLLTFFISISLISFSQFQFQENKGQLPNSVFSKVKVPGGSIFIEKGKFLYSFYNSKQVQERHDLIRKE' A
#
# COMPACT_ATOMS: atom_id res chain seq x y z
N MET A 1 24.02 22.97 32.65
CA MET A 1 24.55 21.77 31.96
C MET A 1 23.37 20.85 31.70
N LYS A 2 23.05 20.53 30.44
CA LYS A 2 21.85 19.76 30.09
C LYS A 2 22.12 18.29 30.46
N ASN A 3 21.26 17.67 31.26
CA ASN A 3 21.47 16.31 31.77
C ASN A 3 21.38 15.29 30.63
N THR A 4 22.52 14.68 30.28
CA THR A 4 22.64 13.72 29.18
C THR A 4 21.69 12.54 29.32
N ARG A 5 21.34 12.13 30.55
CA ARG A 5 20.40 11.03 30.80
C ARG A 5 18.98 11.39 30.36
N GLU A 6 18.53 12.60 30.67
CA GLU A 6 17.19 13.09 30.30
C GLU A 6 17.05 13.23 28.78
N ILE A 7 18.12 13.70 28.11
CA ILE A 7 18.15 13.81 26.65
C ILE A 7 18.07 12.43 26.00
N SER A 8 18.87 11.47 26.49
CA SER A 8 18.85 10.10 25.98
C SER A 8 17.51 9.40 26.21
N LEU A 9 16.88 9.63 27.37
CA LEU A 9 15.56 9.08 27.68
C LEU A 9 14.49 9.71 26.77
N GLY A 10 14.52 11.04 26.58
CA GLY A 10 13.62 11.73 25.65
C GLY A 10 13.75 11.23 24.22
N LEU A 11 14.97 11.02 23.73
CA LEU A 11 15.24 10.46 22.40
C LEU A 11 14.72 9.03 22.26
N LEU A 12 14.97 8.17 23.25
CA LEU A 12 14.45 6.79 23.25
C LEU A 12 12.93 6.77 23.18
N THR A 13 12.28 7.62 23.98
CA THR A 13 10.81 7.72 24.03
C THR A 13 10.25 8.21 22.68
N PHE A 14 10.93 9.17 22.05
CA PHE A 14 10.60 9.66 20.72
C PHE A 14 10.70 8.57 19.65
N PHE A 15 11.79 7.80 19.63
CA PHE A 15 11.95 6.70 18.66
C PHE A 15 10.90 5.58 18.83
N ILE A 16 10.53 5.25 20.07
CA ILE A 16 9.46 4.28 20.35
C ILE A 16 8.10 4.80 19.88
N SER A 17 7.82 6.10 20.03
CA SER A 17 6.54 6.68 19.60
C SER A 17 6.34 6.63 18.08
N ILE A 18 7.41 6.78 17.29
CA ILE A 18 7.33 6.75 15.82
C ILE A 18 7.11 5.32 15.30
N SER A 19 7.72 4.31 15.94
CA SER A 19 7.60 2.93 15.50
C SER A 19 6.20 2.35 15.70
N LEU A 20 5.49 2.77 16.76
CA LEU A 20 4.12 2.34 17.04
C LEU A 20 3.07 2.87 16.04
N ILE A 21 3.39 3.96 15.32
CA ILE A 21 2.46 4.61 14.38
C ILE A 21 2.68 4.13 12.94
N SER A 22 3.78 3.41 12.66
CA SER A 22 4.21 3.07 11.29
C SER A 22 3.48 1.87 10.66
N PHE A 23 2.28 1.52 11.13
CA PHE A 23 1.45 0.49 10.49
C PHE A 23 0.78 1.08 9.24
N SER A 24 1.27 0.70 8.06
CA SER A 24 0.55 0.99 6.81
C SER A 24 -0.83 0.34 6.88
N GLN A 25 -1.89 1.12 6.62
CA GLN A 25 -3.27 0.61 6.53
C GLN A 25 -3.42 -0.44 5.42
N PHE A 26 -2.51 -0.44 4.44
CA PHE A 26 -2.53 -1.31 3.27
C PHE A 26 -1.15 -1.92 3.06
N GLN A 27 -1.05 -3.25 3.21
CA GLN A 27 0.19 -3.98 2.98
C GLN A 27 0.29 -4.45 1.53
N PHE A 28 1.35 -4.02 0.84
CA PHE A 28 1.65 -4.47 -0.51
C PHE A 28 2.10 -5.93 -0.51
N GLN A 29 1.53 -6.72 -1.42
CA GLN A 29 1.87 -8.11 -1.68
C GLN A 29 2.81 -8.15 -2.88
N GLU A 30 3.96 -8.79 -2.72
CA GLU A 30 4.93 -8.99 -3.79
C GLU A 30 4.35 -9.85 -4.92
N ASN A 31 4.69 -9.49 -6.16
CA ASN A 31 4.43 -10.31 -7.33
C ASN A 31 5.45 -11.44 -7.42
N LYS A 32 5.02 -12.67 -7.15
CA LYS A 32 5.84 -13.90 -7.27
C LYS A 32 5.69 -14.58 -8.64
N GLY A 33 5.23 -13.84 -9.66
CA GLY A 33 4.96 -14.34 -11.01
C GLY A 33 3.48 -14.49 -11.34
N GLN A 34 2.56 -14.03 -10.49
CA GLN A 34 1.12 -14.04 -10.77
C GLN A 34 0.65 -12.86 -11.64
N LEU A 35 1.43 -11.78 -11.69
CA LEU A 35 1.19 -10.59 -12.50
C LEU A 35 2.32 -10.41 -13.53
N PRO A 36 2.12 -9.58 -14.57
CA PRO A 36 3.17 -9.26 -15.53
C PRO A 36 4.47 -8.83 -14.84
N ASN A 37 5.61 -9.18 -15.43
CA ASN A 37 6.95 -8.92 -14.86
C ASN A 37 7.24 -7.43 -14.61
N SER A 38 6.46 -6.52 -15.20
CA SER A 38 6.56 -5.08 -14.95
C SER A 38 6.01 -4.67 -13.57
N VAL A 39 5.15 -5.49 -12.96
CA VAL A 39 4.52 -5.25 -11.66
C VAL A 39 5.35 -5.90 -10.56
N PHE A 40 5.82 -5.10 -9.60
CA PHE A 40 6.57 -5.59 -8.45
C PHE A 40 5.68 -5.99 -7.29
N SER A 41 4.61 -5.21 -7.05
CA SER A 41 3.70 -5.47 -5.95
C SER A 41 2.32 -4.90 -6.22
N LYS A 42 1.33 -5.43 -5.50
CA LYS A 42 -0.05 -4.95 -5.55
C LYS A 42 -0.60 -4.77 -4.15
N VAL A 43 -1.58 -3.90 -4.00
CA VAL A 43 -2.40 -3.85 -2.79
C VAL A 43 -3.87 -3.63 -3.11
N LYS A 44 -4.74 -4.28 -2.34
CA LYS A 44 -6.19 -4.10 -2.43
C LYS A 44 -6.61 -2.96 -1.52
N VAL A 45 -7.37 -2.03 -2.05
CA VAL A 45 -7.93 -0.88 -1.32
C VAL A 45 -9.45 -0.85 -1.51
N PRO A 46 -10.21 -0.15 -0.64
CA PRO A 46 -11.61 0.15 -0.93
C PRO A 46 -11.73 0.82 -2.30
N GLY A 47 -12.49 0.21 -3.21
CA GLY A 47 -12.69 0.72 -4.57
C GLY A 47 -11.74 0.20 -5.66
N GLY A 48 -10.78 -0.68 -5.33
CA GLY A 48 -9.97 -1.30 -6.38
C GLY A 48 -8.63 -1.86 -5.93
N SER A 49 -7.61 -1.69 -6.77
CA SER A 49 -6.25 -2.14 -6.52
C SER A 49 -5.21 -1.14 -7.02
N ILE A 50 -4.10 -1.02 -6.30
CA ILE A 50 -2.94 -0.20 -6.65
C ILE A 50 -1.78 -1.14 -6.99
N PHE A 51 -1.04 -0.81 -8.05
CA PHE A 51 0.08 -1.59 -8.55
C PHE A 51 1.35 -0.75 -8.60
N ILE A 52 2.46 -1.31 -8.12
CA ILE A 52 3.78 -0.67 -8.19
C ILE A 52 4.54 -1.29 -9.36
N GLU A 53 4.98 -0.46 -10.29
CA GLU A 53 5.74 -0.87 -11.48
C GLU A 53 7.06 -0.11 -11.60
N LYS A 54 7.97 -0.63 -12.45
CA LYS A 54 9.28 0.01 -12.66
C LYS A 54 9.14 1.36 -13.35
N GLY A 55 9.37 2.43 -12.59
CA GLY A 55 9.30 3.80 -13.08
C GLY A 55 7.89 4.26 -13.45
N LYS A 56 6.84 3.54 -13.01
CA LYS A 56 5.44 3.88 -13.27
C LYS A 56 4.58 3.58 -12.04
N PHE A 57 3.62 4.47 -11.76
CA PHE A 57 2.59 4.26 -10.74
C PHE A 57 1.26 4.03 -11.46
N LEU A 58 0.71 2.82 -11.38
CA LEU A 58 -0.58 2.48 -12.00
C LEU A 58 -1.65 2.18 -10.94
N TYR A 59 -2.84 2.69 -11.18
CA TYR A 59 -4.02 2.46 -10.35
C TYR A 59 -5.17 1.91 -11.20
N SER A 60 -6.00 1.07 -10.60
CA SER A 60 -7.20 0.55 -11.25
C SER A 60 -8.35 0.57 -10.25
N PHE A 61 -9.19 1.60 -10.36
CA PHE A 61 -10.39 1.77 -9.55
C PHE A 61 -11.62 1.34 -10.37
N TYR A 62 -12.52 0.62 -9.72
CA TYR A 62 -13.77 0.16 -10.32
C TYR A 62 -14.93 0.56 -9.42
N ASN A 63 -15.98 1.11 -10.02
CA ASN A 63 -17.26 1.25 -9.33
C ASN A 63 -18.06 -0.07 -9.41
N SER A 64 -19.12 -0.18 -8.61
CA SER A 64 -19.96 -1.39 -8.51
C SER A 64 -20.49 -1.84 -9.87
N LYS A 65 -20.90 -0.91 -10.73
CA LYS A 65 -21.40 -1.19 -12.08
C LYS A 65 -20.31 -1.81 -12.97
N GLN A 66 -19.10 -1.26 -12.95
CA GLN A 66 -17.97 -1.77 -13.74
C GLN A 66 -17.53 -3.17 -13.27
N VAL A 67 -17.63 -3.46 -11.97
CA VAL A 67 -17.38 -4.80 -11.43
C VAL A 67 -18.43 -5.78 -11.95
N GLN A 68 -19.71 -5.40 -11.91
CA GLN A 68 -20.82 -6.22 -12.42
C GLN A 68 -20.67 -6.52 -13.91
N GLU A 69 -20.39 -5.50 -14.73
CA GLU A 69 -20.20 -5.66 -16.19
C GLU A 69 -19.05 -6.62 -16.54
N ARG A 70 -17.94 -6.59 -15.78
CA ARG A 70 -16.79 -7.47 -15.97
C ARG A 70 -17.05 -8.90 -15.48
N HIS A 71 -17.78 -9.05 -14.39
CA HIS A 71 -18.17 -10.35 -13.84
C HIS A 71 -19.17 -11.07 -14.75
N ASP A 72 -20.14 -10.33 -15.28
CA ASP A 72 -21.23 -10.90 -16.08
C ASP A 72 -20.84 -11.10 -17.55
N LEU A 73 -19.59 -10.77 -17.93
CA LEU A 73 -19.06 -10.87 -19.29
C LEU A 73 -19.93 -10.14 -20.33
N ILE A 74 -20.68 -9.12 -19.91
CA ILE A 74 -21.58 -8.37 -20.80
C ILE A 74 -20.72 -7.46 -21.67
N ARG A 75 -20.25 -7.99 -22.80
CA ARG A 75 -19.58 -7.23 -23.85
C ARG A 75 -20.67 -6.56 -24.68
N LYS A 76 -20.78 -5.22 -24.59
CA LYS A 76 -21.46 -4.46 -25.64
C LYS A 76 -20.51 -4.40 -26.83
N GLU A 77 -20.75 -5.27 -27.80
CA GLU A 77 -20.23 -5.13 -29.16
C GLU A 77 -20.89 -3.93 -29.84
#